data_AF-G9WER8-F1
#
_entry.id   AF-G9WER8-F1
#
_cell.length_a   1.000
_cell.length_b   1.000
_cell.length_c   1.000
_cell.angle_alpha   90.00
_cell.angle_beta   90.00
_cell.angle_gamma   90.00
#
_symmetry.space_group_name_H-M   'P 1'
#
loop_
_entity.id
_entity.type
_entity.pdbx_description
1 polymer ?
#
loop_
_entity_poly.entity_id
_entity_poly.type
_entity_poly.pdbx_seq_one_letter_code
_entity_poly.pdbx_strand_id
1 'polypeptide(L)'
;MKKNFKIQLKDTLASEQADQFRKFITSPTIIQLSIGVIVGGSLTDLIKSVISLASNLFYFMSLLLFSPRHTANLRLVLDPSRTVFENVLTLCAIAACVFFFVKLINKFLVKNASEAFGYNAQLEETKKLLKAQQRNNDLLEQSLKLQKELLKNSTSSDKSSH
;
A
#
# COMPACT_ATOMS: atom_id res chain seq x y z
N MET A 1 28.57 5.35 48.95
CA MET A 1 28.57 6.04 47.63
C MET A 1 28.06 5.21 46.44
N LYS A 2 27.51 3.99 46.60
CA LYS A 2 27.16 3.09 45.47
C LYS A 2 25.70 3.13 44.98
N LYS A 3 24.83 3.95 45.57
CA LYS A 3 23.37 3.89 45.34
C LYS A 3 22.86 4.76 44.17
N ASN A 4 23.62 5.77 43.73
CA ASN A 4 23.22 6.67 42.64
C ASN A 4 23.57 6.15 41.22
N PHE A 5 24.52 5.22 41.08
CA PHE A 5 24.96 4.73 39.77
C PHE A 5 24.00 3.69 39.15
N LYS A 6 23.32 2.90 39.98
CA LYS A 6 22.42 1.81 39.51
C LYS A 6 21.05 2.30 39.04
N ILE A 7 20.63 3.49 39.48
CA ILE A 7 19.33 4.10 39.14
C ILE A 7 19.46 4.79 37.77
N GLN A 8 20.49 5.62 37.60
CA GLN A 8 20.79 6.31 36.34
C GLN A 8 20.99 5.36 35.14
N LEU A 9 21.58 4.18 35.35
CA LEU A 9 21.82 3.19 34.28
C LEU A 9 20.52 2.51 33.82
N LYS A 10 19.55 2.32 34.72
CA LYS A 10 18.28 1.66 34.40
C LYS A 10 17.33 2.61 33.68
N ASP A 11 17.37 3.90 34.04
CA ASP A 11 16.59 4.95 33.39
C ASP A 11 17.13 5.29 31.99
N THR A 12 18.46 5.28 31.82
CA THR A 12 19.09 5.46 30.49
C THR A 12 18.90 4.26 29.56
N LEU A 13 18.94 3.03 30.09
CA LEU A 13 18.62 1.81 29.31
C LEU A 13 17.12 1.71 28.99
N ALA A 14 16.25 2.12 29.90
CA ALA A 14 14.80 2.19 29.65
C ALA A 14 14.47 3.26 28.61
N SER A 15 15.14 4.42 28.64
CA SER A 15 14.99 5.46 27.63
C SER A 15 15.54 5.03 26.27
N GLU A 16 16.69 4.35 26.21
CA GLU A 16 17.22 3.83 24.95
C GLU A 16 16.30 2.77 24.33
N GLN A 17 15.79 1.83 25.14
CA GLN A 17 14.86 0.82 24.64
C GLN A 17 13.52 1.43 24.23
N ALA A 18 13.03 2.46 24.93
CA ALA A 18 11.83 3.20 24.53
C ALA A 18 12.04 3.93 23.20
N ASP A 19 13.21 4.54 22.97
CA ASP A 19 13.54 5.21 21.72
C ASP A 19 13.71 4.22 20.55
N GLN A 20 14.32 3.05 20.79
CA GLN A 20 14.42 1.98 19.81
C GLN A 20 13.03 1.40 19.48
N PHE A 21 12.20 1.17 20.48
CA PHE A 21 10.82 0.72 20.28
C PHE A 21 10.01 1.74 19.49
N ARG A 22 10.14 3.04 19.84
CA ARG A 22 9.49 4.12 19.10
C ARG A 22 9.93 4.16 17.63
N LYS A 23 11.24 4.03 17.36
CA LYS A 23 11.76 3.93 15.98
C LYS A 23 11.24 2.69 15.25
N PHE A 24 11.13 1.56 15.95
CA PHE A 24 10.60 0.32 15.41
C PHE A 24 9.12 0.46 15.00
N ILE A 25 8.24 0.92 15.91
CA ILE A 25 6.80 1.08 15.59
C ILE A 25 6.52 2.19 14.57
N THR A 26 7.42 3.17 14.45
CA THR A 26 7.31 4.25 13.47
C THR A 26 7.87 3.83 12.11
N SER A 27 8.45 2.63 11.99
CA SER A 27 8.95 2.11 10.72
C SER A 27 7.80 1.98 9.70
N PRO A 28 7.97 2.49 8.47
CA PRO A 28 6.95 2.42 7.43
C PRO A 28 6.44 1.00 7.18
N THR A 29 7.33 0.00 7.24
CA THR A 29 6.99 -1.41 7.02
C THR A 29 6.01 -1.94 8.07
N ILE A 30 6.21 -1.59 9.35
CA ILE A 30 5.34 -2.07 10.44
C ILE A 30 3.99 -1.39 10.40
N ILE A 31 3.96 -0.09 10.09
CA ILE A 31 2.71 0.65 9.97
C ILE A 31 1.90 0.12 8.77
N GLN A 32 2.55 -0.15 7.63
CA GLN A 32 1.89 -0.78 6.47
C GLN A 32 1.35 -2.18 6.80
N LEU A 33 2.13 -3.02 7.49
CA LEU A 33 1.68 -4.34 7.95
C LEU A 33 0.46 -4.22 8.87
N SER A 34 0.51 -3.31 9.83
CA SER A 34 -0.58 -3.10 10.79
C SER A 34 -1.86 -2.64 10.11
N ILE A 35 -1.76 -1.69 9.18
CA ILE A 35 -2.89 -1.25 8.35
C ILE A 35 -3.46 -2.43 7.55
N GLY A 36 -2.60 -3.25 6.95
CA GLY A 36 -3.00 -4.44 6.20
C GLY A 36 -3.78 -5.45 7.06
N VAL A 37 -3.33 -5.72 8.28
CA VAL A 37 -4.03 -6.63 9.22
C VAL A 37 -5.39 -6.07 9.64
N ILE A 38 -5.48 -4.77 9.95
CA ILE A 38 -6.74 -4.13 10.38
C ILE A 38 -7.77 -4.10 9.23
N VAL A 39 -7.34 -3.70 8.03
CA VAL A 39 -8.20 -3.68 6.85
C VAL A 39 -8.61 -5.11 6.46
N GLY A 40 -7.69 -6.07 6.51
CA GLY A 40 -7.98 -7.48 6.26
C GLY A 40 -8.99 -8.08 7.24
N GLY A 41 -8.91 -7.72 8.53
CA GLY A 41 -9.89 -8.10 9.56
C GLY A 41 -11.29 -7.61 9.22
N SER A 42 -11.45 -6.30 8.98
CA SER A 42 -12.75 -5.72 8.64
C SER A 42 -13.32 -6.24 7.31
N LEU A 43 -12.46 -6.47 6.31
CA LEU A 43 -12.87 -7.07 5.05
C LEU A 43 -13.37 -8.52 5.24
N THR A 44 -12.72 -9.28 6.12
CA THR A 44 -13.16 -10.64 6.45
C THR A 44 -14.55 -10.64 7.08
N ASP A 45 -14.85 -9.69 7.97
CA ASP A 45 -16.17 -9.57 8.60
C ASP A 45 -17.25 -9.11 7.62
N LEU A 46 -16.91 -8.23 6.67
CA LEU A 46 -17.77 -7.91 5.54
C LEU A 46 -18.13 -9.17 4.73
N ILE A 47 -17.11 -9.95 4.33
CA ILE A 47 -17.28 -11.18 3.56
C ILE A 47 -18.20 -12.15 4.32
N LYS A 48 -17.93 -12.41 5.61
CA LYS A 48 -18.78 -13.28 6.44
C LYS A 48 -20.23 -12.82 6.47
N SER A 49 -20.47 -11.51 6.60
CA SER A 49 -21.82 -10.96 6.62
C SER A 49 -22.54 -11.11 5.29
N VAL A 50 -21.86 -10.90 4.16
CA VAL A 50 -22.41 -11.13 2.83
C VAL A 50 -22.74 -12.62 2.61
N ILE A 51 -21.85 -13.52 3.02
CA ILE A 51 -22.12 -14.98 2.99
C ILE A 51 -23.33 -15.32 3.86
N SER A 52 -23.44 -14.73 5.06
CA SER A 52 -24.58 -14.93 5.95
C SER A 52 -25.89 -14.46 5.31
N LEU A 53 -25.90 -13.29 4.66
CA LEU A 53 -27.06 -12.79 3.92
C LEU A 53 -27.43 -13.73 2.76
N ALA A 54 -26.46 -14.18 1.97
CA ALA A 54 -26.70 -15.11 0.87
C ALA A 54 -27.24 -16.46 1.36
N SER A 55 -26.69 -16.99 2.46
CA SER A 55 -27.14 -18.24 3.09
C SER A 55 -28.57 -18.10 3.63
N ASN A 56 -28.90 -17.00 4.32
CA ASN A 56 -30.26 -16.79 4.82
C ASN A 56 -31.27 -16.53 3.70
N LEU A 57 -30.85 -15.88 2.60
CA LEU A 57 -31.69 -15.69 1.43
C LEU A 57 -31.94 -17.03 0.71
N PHE A 58 -30.93 -17.88 0.60
CA PHE A 58 -31.06 -19.23 0.04
C PHE A 58 -31.94 -20.12 0.91
N TYR A 59 -31.78 -20.07 2.23
CA TYR A 59 -32.64 -20.76 3.18
C TYR A 59 -34.10 -20.26 3.08
N PHE A 60 -34.31 -18.95 2.99
CA PHE A 60 -35.63 -18.36 2.77
C PHE A 60 -36.27 -18.84 1.45
N MET A 61 -35.51 -18.86 0.35
CA MET A 61 -35.98 -19.35 -0.95
C MET A 61 -36.31 -20.85 -0.90
N SER A 62 -35.47 -21.65 -0.24
CA SER A 62 -35.69 -23.08 -0.04
C SER A 62 -36.95 -23.34 0.80
N LEU A 63 -37.14 -22.59 1.89
CA LEU A 63 -38.32 -22.69 2.75
C LEU A 63 -39.61 -22.29 2.01
N LEU A 64 -39.54 -21.26 1.16
CA LEU A 64 -40.66 -20.82 0.33
C LEU A 64 -41.05 -21.88 -0.72
N LEU A 65 -40.06 -22.61 -1.26
CA LEU A 65 -40.28 -23.61 -2.31
C LEU A 65 -40.68 -24.99 -1.77
N PHE A 66 -40.25 -25.35 -0.54
CA PHE A 66 -40.50 -26.67 0.08
C PHE A 66 -41.57 -26.69 1.18
N SER A 67 -42.01 -25.53 1.70
CA SER A 67 -42.95 -25.50 2.84
C SER A 67 -44.38 -25.08 2.41
N PRO A 68 -45.42 -25.85 2.79
CA PRO A 68 -46.82 -25.53 2.45
C PRO A 68 -47.46 -24.47 3.34
N ARG A 69 -46.74 -23.92 4.34
CA ARG A 69 -47.23 -22.82 5.18
C ARG A 69 -46.45 -21.53 4.92
N HIS A 70 -47.13 -20.59 4.29
CA HIS A 70 -46.73 -19.18 4.12
C HIS A 70 -46.63 -18.45 5.47
N THR A 71 -45.64 -18.74 6.30
CA THR A 71 -45.21 -17.81 7.34
C THR A 71 -43.85 -17.28 6.95
N ALA A 72 -43.86 -16.38 5.97
CA ALA A 72 -42.68 -15.65 5.52
C ALA A 72 -42.19 -14.75 6.67
N ASN A 73 -41.29 -15.26 7.49
CA ASN A 73 -40.60 -14.46 8.49
C ASN A 73 -39.62 -13.53 7.76
N LEU A 74 -40.11 -12.37 7.30
CA LEU A 74 -39.32 -11.27 6.74
C LEU A 74 -38.13 -10.88 7.63
N ARG A 75 -38.21 -11.18 8.93
CA ARG A 75 -37.14 -11.00 9.91
C ARG A 75 -35.86 -11.79 9.57
N LEU A 76 -35.97 -12.97 8.93
CA LEU A 76 -34.78 -13.71 8.48
C LEU A 76 -34.00 -12.98 7.38
N VAL A 77 -34.64 -12.16 6.54
CA VAL A 77 -33.95 -11.43 5.46
C VAL A 77 -33.53 -10.02 5.92
N LEU A 78 -34.27 -9.42 6.85
CA LEU A 78 -34.00 -8.08 7.38
C LEU A 78 -32.79 -8.04 8.34
N ASP A 79 -32.57 -9.07 9.16
CA ASP A 79 -31.46 -9.09 10.12
C ASP A 79 -30.07 -9.15 9.44
N PRO A 80 -29.82 -10.08 8.48
CA PRO A 80 -28.52 -10.16 7.83
C PRO A 80 -28.24 -8.95 6.92
N SER A 81 -29.27 -8.34 6.34
CA SER A 81 -29.09 -7.16 5.48
C SER A 81 -28.67 -5.93 6.28
N ARG A 82 -29.18 -5.77 7.51
CA ARG A 82 -28.72 -4.77 8.47
C ARG A 82 -27.25 -4.98 8.83
N THR A 83 -26.84 -6.21 9.12
CA THR A 83 -25.44 -6.56 9.44
C THR A 83 -24.50 -6.31 8.27
N VAL A 84 -24.92 -6.61 7.03
CA VAL A 84 -24.11 -6.30 5.84
C VAL A 84 -23.91 -4.79 5.72
N PHE A 85 -24.98 -4.00 5.90
CA PHE A 85 -24.90 -2.55 5.84
C PHE A 85 -23.98 -1.98 6.93
N GLU A 86 -24.08 -2.46 8.17
CA GLU A 86 -23.18 -2.08 9.26
C GLU A 86 -21.72 -2.42 8.97
N ASN A 87 -21.45 -3.60 8.40
CA ASN A 87 -20.09 -4.01 8.05
C ASN A 87 -19.53 -3.21 6.87
N VAL A 88 -20.34 -2.88 5.86
CA VAL A 88 -19.95 -1.98 4.76
C VAL A 88 -19.59 -0.61 5.31
N LEU A 89 -20.42 -0.07 6.20
CA LEU A 89 -20.23 1.25 6.77
C LEU A 89 -18.99 1.28 7.68
N THR A 90 -18.75 0.20 8.42
CA THR A 90 -17.55 0.00 9.23
C THR A 90 -16.29 -0.07 8.36
N LEU A 91 -16.32 -0.84 7.27
CA LEU A 91 -15.20 -0.93 6.33
C LEU A 91 -14.90 0.44 5.67
N CYS A 92 -15.94 1.16 5.25
CA CYS A 92 -15.81 2.54 4.75
C CYS A 92 -15.23 3.49 5.81
N ALA A 93 -15.67 3.39 7.06
CA ALA A 93 -15.15 4.21 8.16
C ALA A 93 -13.66 3.92 8.44
N ILE A 94 -13.26 2.65 8.41
CA ILE A 94 -11.86 2.23 8.57
C ILE A 94 -11.01 2.73 7.39
N ALA A 95 -11.51 2.60 6.16
CA ALA A 95 -10.83 3.13 4.98
C ALA A 95 -10.65 4.65 5.07
N ALA A 96 -11.68 5.40 5.48
CA ALA A 96 -11.61 6.84 5.70
C ALA A 96 -10.61 7.21 6.82
N CYS A 97 -10.61 6.45 7.91
CA CYS A 97 -9.68 6.63 9.03
C CYS A 97 -8.22 6.41 8.59
N VAL A 98 -7.94 5.30 7.91
CA VAL A 98 -6.60 4.98 7.36
C VAL A 98 -6.17 6.04 6.36
N PHE A 99 -7.06 6.47 5.47
CA PHE A 99 -6.75 7.52 4.49
C PHE A 99 -6.36 8.84 5.17
N PHE A 100 -7.14 9.25 6.17
CA PHE A 100 -6.85 10.45 6.94
C PHE A 100 -5.53 10.29 7.72
N PHE A 101 -5.29 9.12 8.30
CA PHE A 101 -4.08 8.81 9.07
C PHE A 101 -2.82 8.82 8.20
N VAL A 102 -2.85 8.20 7.01
CA VAL A 102 -1.74 8.25 6.04
C VAL A 102 -1.47 9.68 5.60
N LYS A 103 -2.52 10.47 5.34
CA LYS A 103 -2.39 11.88 4.98
C LYS A 103 -1.82 12.72 6.12
N LEU A 104 -2.20 12.42 7.36
CA LEU A 104 -1.67 13.06 8.56
C LEU A 104 -0.18 12.74 8.73
N ILE A 105 0.20 11.47 8.62
CA ILE A 105 1.60 11.04 8.73
C ILE A 105 2.43 11.69 7.61
N ASN A 106 1.95 11.68 6.37
CA ASN A 106 2.67 12.31 5.26
C ASN A 106 2.88 13.82 5.47
N LYS A 107 1.97 14.51 6.19
CA LYS A 107 2.12 15.94 6.52
C LYS A 107 3.03 16.18 7.73
N PHE A 108 3.08 15.26 8.69
CA PHE A 108 3.81 15.43 9.97
C PHE A 108 5.23 14.86 9.95
N LEU A 109 5.49 13.79 9.18
CA LEU A 109 6.80 13.13 9.07
C LEU A 109 7.64 13.64 7.88
N VAL A 110 7.05 14.25 6.85
CA VAL A 110 7.82 14.71 5.68
C VAL A 110 8.53 16.02 5.99
N LYS A 111 9.81 15.91 6.38
CA LYS A 111 10.82 16.96 6.15
C LYS A 111 11.63 16.71 4.88
N ASN A 112 11.67 15.47 4.37
CA ASN A 112 12.31 15.10 3.11
C ASN A 112 11.43 14.09 2.35
N ALA A 113 11.34 14.24 1.02
CA ALA A 113 10.44 13.46 0.15
C ALA A 113 10.74 11.94 0.11
N SER A 114 11.86 11.50 0.69
CA SER A 114 12.31 10.10 0.72
C SER A 114 11.68 9.25 1.83
N GLU A 115 10.98 9.87 2.78
CA GLU A 115 10.34 9.17 3.92
C GLU A 115 8.81 9.20 3.87
N ALA A 116 8.23 9.68 2.76
CA ALA A 116 6.79 9.74 2.59
C ALA A 116 6.17 8.34 2.66
N PHE A 117 5.02 8.21 3.33
CA PHE A 117 4.26 6.97 3.35
C PHE A 117 3.83 6.59 1.93
N GLY A 118 4.37 5.48 1.40
CA GLY A 118 4.19 5.06 0.01
C GLY A 118 5.38 5.38 -0.91
N TYR A 119 6.44 6.01 -0.40
CA TYR A 119 7.73 6.09 -1.08
C TYR A 119 8.35 4.69 -1.13
N ASN A 120 8.32 4.08 -2.31
CA ASN A 120 9.05 2.87 -2.60
C ASN A 120 10.44 3.26 -3.10
N ALA A 121 11.45 3.21 -2.24
CA ALA A 121 12.85 3.46 -2.60
C ALA A 121 13.26 2.64 -3.85
N GLN A 122 12.83 1.38 -3.90
CA GLN A 122 13.05 0.49 -5.05
C GLN A 122 12.41 1.00 -6.34
N LEU A 123 11.22 1.62 -6.28
CA LEU A 123 10.53 2.14 -7.46
C LEU A 123 11.25 3.37 -8.02
N GLU A 124 11.78 4.24 -7.16
CA GLU A 124 12.53 5.42 -7.62
C GLU A 124 13.91 5.03 -8.17
N GLU A 125 14.59 4.08 -7.54
CA GLU A 125 15.82 3.49 -8.09
C GLU A 125 15.57 2.83 -9.44
N THR A 126 14.49 2.06 -9.58
CA THR A 126 14.09 1.45 -10.86
C THR A 126 13.80 2.52 -11.92
N LYS A 127 13.11 3.61 -11.58
CA LYS A 127 12.88 4.74 -12.50
C LYS A 127 14.19 5.46 -12.89
N LYS A 128 15.13 5.60 -11.96
CA LYS A 128 16.45 6.20 -12.23
C LYS A 128 17.29 5.31 -13.15
N LEU A 129 17.30 4.00 -12.92
CA LEU A 129 17.98 3.02 -13.77
C LEU A 129 17.40 2.98 -15.18
N LEU A 130 16.06 3.01 -15.31
CA LEU A 130 15.39 3.04 -16.62
C LEU A 130 15.78 4.30 -17.42
N LYS A 131 15.80 5.46 -16.76
CA LYS A 131 16.25 6.73 -17.36
C LYS A 131 17.73 6.68 -17.75
N ALA A 132 18.57 6.05 -16.93
CA ALA A 132 19.99 5.88 -17.25
C ALA A 132 20.19 4.97 -18.49
N GLN A 133 19.39 3.91 -18.60
CA GLN A 133 19.40 3.02 -19.76
C GLN A 133 18.93 3.72 -21.05
N GLN A 134 17.86 4.52 -20.97
CA GLN A 134 17.39 5.34 -22.10
C GLN A 134 18.47 6.32 -22.57
N ARG A 135 19.13 7.03 -21.65
CA ARG A 135 20.25 7.92 -22.02
C ARG A 135 21.38 7.18 -22.72
N ASN A 136 21.74 5.98 -22.25
CA ASN A 136 22.76 5.18 -22.92
C ASN A 136 22.34 4.79 -24.34
N ASN A 137 21.09 4.41 -24.55
CA ASN A 137 20.57 4.12 -25.89
C ASN A 137 20.59 5.37 -26.79
N ASP A 138 20.18 6.54 -26.29
CA ASP A 138 20.20 7.80 -27.04
C ASP A 138 21.62 8.21 -27.45
N LEU A 139 22.59 8.03 -26.54
CA LEU A 139 24.01 8.31 -26.82
C LEU A 139 24.60 7.35 -27.86
N LEU A 140 24.20 6.07 -27.83
CA LEU A 140 24.60 5.10 -28.85
C LEU A 140 24.05 5.47 -30.23
N GLU A 141 22.80 5.92 -30.31
CA GLU A 141 22.23 6.40 -31.56
C GLU A 141 22.95 7.64 -32.10
N GLN A 142 23.29 8.60 -31.24
CA GLN A 142 24.08 9.77 -31.63
C GLN A 142 25.47 9.38 -32.15
N SER A 143 26.13 8.44 -31.47
CA SER A 143 27.44 7.93 -31.86
C SER A 143 27.39 7.23 -33.22
N LEU A 144 26.33 6.47 -33.50
CA LEU A 144 26.10 5.82 -34.79
C LEU A 144 25.78 6.83 -35.91
N LYS A 145 25.00 7.87 -35.62
CA LYS A 145 24.68 8.95 -36.58
C LYS A 145 25.95 9.70 -37.00
N LEU A 146 26.78 10.09 -36.03
CA LEU A 146 28.06 10.76 -36.31
C LEU A 146 29.00 9.88 -37.14
N GLN A 147 29.11 8.58 -36.82
CA GLN A 147 29.91 7.66 -37.65
C GLN A 147 29.40 7.57 -39.09
N LYS A 148 28.08 7.54 -39.29
CA LYS A 148 27.48 7.54 -40.65
C LYS A 148 27.73 8.86 -41.39
N GLU A 149 27.64 10.00 -40.71
CA GLU A 149 27.96 11.30 -41.30
C GLU A 149 29.45 11.41 -41.68
N LEU A 150 30.34 10.94 -40.80
CA LEU A 150 31.78 10.88 -41.10
C LEU A 150 32.06 9.97 -42.30
N LEU A 151 31.46 8.77 -42.36
CA LEU A 151 31.59 7.88 -43.52
C LEU A 151 31.08 8.54 -44.81
N LYS A 152 29.92 9.21 -44.76
CA LYS A 152 29.33 9.90 -45.90
C LYS A 152 30.22 11.06 -46.40
N ASN A 153 30.74 11.88 -45.49
CA ASN A 153 31.66 12.98 -45.83
C ASN A 153 33.01 12.45 -46.35
N SER A 154 33.51 11.33 -45.82
CA SER A 154 34.73 10.66 -46.30
C SER A 154 34.55 10.16 -47.74
N THR A 155 33.40 9.56 -48.06
CA THR A 155 33.08 9.09 -49.42
C THR A 155 32.75 10.22 -50.41
N SER A 156 32.33 11.40 -49.93
CA SER A 156 32.10 12.58 -50.78
C SER A 156 33.39 13.35 -51.06
N SER A 157 34.36 13.35 -50.14
CA SER A 157 35.67 13.99 -50.35
C SER A 157 36.50 13.25 -51.41
N ASP A 158 36.35 11.93 -51.52
CA ASP A 158 37.05 11.10 -52.53
C ASP A 158 36.54 11.34 -53.97
N LYS A 159 35.30 11.80 -54.15
CA LYS A 159 34.72 12.12 -55.47
C LYS A 159 35.01 13.52 -56.00
N SER A 160 35.61 14.41 -55.20
CA SER A 160 35.94 15.79 -55.60
C SER A 160 37.40 15.97 -56.05
N SER A 161 38.21 14.90 -56.03
CA SER A 161 39.63 14.92 -56.40
C SER A 161 39.94 14.18 -57.71
N HIS A 162 38.92 13.84 -58.49
CA HIS A 162 39.03 13.33 -59.86
C HIS A 162 38.33 14.25 -60.85
#